data_AF-A0A3D5JDP4-F1
#
_entry.id   AF-A0A3D5JDP4-F1
#
_cell.length_a   1.000
_cell.length_b   1.000
_cell.length_c   1.000
_cell.angle_alpha   90.00
_cell.angle_beta   90.00
_cell.angle_gamma   90.00
#
_symmetry.space_group_name_H-M   'P 1'
#
loop_
_entity.id
_entity.type
_entity.pdbx_description
1 polymer ?
#
loop_
_entity_poly.entity_id
_entity_poly.type
_entity_poly.pdbx_seq_one_letter_code
_entity_poly.pdbx_strand_id
1 'polypeptide(L)'
;QIKQSHGQVQQLLSVLSAQAADLEGVYSKTSYRLAATKAYEAILMDRIASLQFSRLDGFQGVSGFLGRRMTPALDSCRAFAERLSRLSERITRAGDLLQTQTEMIIQRQNRDLLSSMNARARQQLRLQQTVERLSIAAVTYYGVGLVGYLAKPLPLGDWGWDINLVKASAVPAIAFLVWLAVRGVRSHIEEARPEDSGETRDG
;
A
#
# COMPACT_ATOMS: atom_id res chain seq x y z
N GLN A 1 -14.51 3.42 9.06
CA GLN A 1 -13.23 3.78 9.73
C GLN A 1 -12.18 4.32 8.76
N ILE A 2 -11.87 3.63 7.65
CA ILE A 2 -10.83 4.05 6.68
C ILE A 2 -11.11 5.43 6.03
N LYS A 3 -12.37 5.70 5.65
CA LYS A 3 -12.77 6.99 5.04
C LYS A 3 -12.59 8.19 5.98
N GLN A 4 -12.70 7.97 7.29
CA GLN A 4 -12.46 9.02 8.30
C GLN A 4 -10.96 9.26 8.51
N SER A 5 -10.14 8.20 8.47
CA SER A 5 -8.68 8.32 8.59
C SER A 5 -8.06 9.10 7.42
N HIS A 6 -8.55 8.89 6.20
CA HIS A 6 -8.06 9.64 5.03
C HIS A 6 -8.43 11.13 5.10
N GLY A 7 -9.65 11.46 5.53
CA GLY A 7 -10.08 12.85 5.74
C GLY A 7 -9.27 13.57 6.82
N GLN A 8 -8.94 12.88 7.91
CA GLN A 8 -8.12 13.43 8.98
C GLN A 8 -6.67 13.70 8.56
N VAL A 9 -6.06 12.78 7.79
CA VAL A 9 -4.72 12.98 7.23
C VAL A 9 -4.71 14.15 6.24
N GLN A 10 -5.73 14.29 5.39
CA GLN A 10 -5.84 15.42 4.47
C GLN A 10 -5.94 16.76 5.20
N GLN A 11 -6.70 16.82 6.31
CA GLN A 11 -6.79 18.01 7.16
C GLN A 11 -5.46 18.34 7.86
N LEU A 12 -4.76 17.33 8.38
CA LEU A 12 -3.44 17.54 8.99
C LEU A 12 -2.42 18.03 7.97
N LEU A 13 -2.46 17.48 6.74
CA LEU A 13 -1.60 17.92 5.65
C LEU A 13 -1.88 19.37 5.27
N SER A 14 -3.14 19.80 5.20
CA SER A 14 -3.46 21.20 4.88
C SER A 14 -2.99 22.16 5.98
N VAL A 15 -3.15 21.79 7.25
CA VAL A 15 -2.64 22.57 8.39
C VAL A 15 -1.12 22.65 8.36
N LEU A 16 -0.43 21.52 8.11
CA LEU A 16 1.03 21.49 8.05
C LEU A 16 1.55 22.32 6.88
N SER A 17 0.92 22.25 5.71
CA SER A 17 1.27 23.06 4.54
C SER A 17 1.09 24.56 4.79
N ALA A 18 0.02 24.95 5.51
CA ALA A 18 -0.17 26.35 5.91
C ALA A 18 0.94 26.82 6.87
N GLN A 19 1.28 26.01 7.88
CA GLN A 19 2.38 26.32 8.80
C GLN A 19 3.74 26.38 8.10
N ALA A 20 3.98 25.53 7.10
CA ALA A 20 5.17 25.56 6.27
C ALA A 20 5.25 26.86 5.46
N ALA A 21 4.14 27.27 4.85
CA ALA A 21 4.05 28.53 4.10
C ALA A 21 4.28 29.76 5.00
N ASP A 22 3.72 29.77 6.22
CA ASP A 22 3.94 30.84 7.18
C ASP A 22 5.42 30.94 7.60
N LEU A 23 6.04 29.78 7.89
CA LEU A 23 7.46 29.72 8.24
C LEU A 23 8.35 30.22 7.09
N GLU A 24 8.07 29.79 5.87
CA GLU A 24 8.80 30.22 4.67
C GLU A 24 8.63 31.73 4.43
N GLY A 25 7.43 32.27 4.69
CA GLY A 25 7.17 33.70 4.64
C GLY A 25 8.02 34.50 5.64
N VAL A 26 8.20 33.99 6.86
CA VAL A 26 9.09 34.60 7.87
C VAL A 26 10.56 34.46 7.46
N TYR A 27 10.95 33.28 6.96
CA TYR A 27 12.32 33.01 6.51
C TYR A 27 12.73 33.94 5.37
N SER A 28 11.91 34.02 4.32
CA SER A 28 12.13 34.90 3.17
C SER A 28 12.33 36.37 3.56
N LYS A 29 11.58 36.86 4.55
CA LYS A 29 11.67 38.25 5.04
C LYS A 29 12.90 38.52 5.91
N THR A 30 13.46 37.50 6.56
CA THR A 30 14.47 37.69 7.64
C THR A 30 15.83 37.11 7.33
N SER A 31 15.94 36.12 6.43
CA SER A 31 17.16 35.35 6.16
C SER A 31 18.36 36.24 5.80
N TYR A 32 18.18 37.17 4.86
CA TYR A 32 19.25 38.10 4.45
C TYR A 32 19.76 38.95 5.61
N ARG A 33 18.85 39.51 6.42
CA ARG A 33 19.22 40.37 7.55
C ARG A 33 19.93 39.58 8.65
N LEU A 34 19.46 38.37 8.97
CA LEU A 34 20.10 37.50 9.96
C LEU A 34 21.50 37.07 9.51
N ALA A 35 21.65 36.71 8.23
CA ALA A 35 22.95 36.35 7.65
C ALA A 35 23.91 37.55 7.69
N ALA A 36 23.45 38.74 7.31
CA ALA A 36 24.23 39.96 7.38
C ALA A 36 24.63 40.30 8.83
N THR A 37 23.70 40.22 9.79
CA THR A 37 23.99 40.46 11.22
C THR A 37 25.07 39.51 11.73
N LYS A 38 25.02 38.22 11.35
CA LYS A 38 26.04 37.23 11.71
C LYS A 38 27.41 37.58 11.10
N ALA A 39 27.46 38.04 9.85
CA ALA A 39 28.71 38.46 9.22
C ALA A 39 29.28 39.74 9.88
N TYR A 40 28.41 40.71 10.18
CA TYR A 40 28.81 41.95 10.83
C TYR A 40 29.29 41.75 12.27
N GLU A 41 28.73 40.79 13.00
CA GLU A 41 29.23 40.39 14.32
C GLU A 41 30.72 40.01 14.24
N ALA A 42 31.09 39.16 13.28
CA ALA A 42 32.47 38.72 13.11
C ALA A 42 33.41 39.89 12.76
N ILE A 43 33.01 40.74 11.82
CA ILE A 43 33.79 41.92 11.40
C ILE A 43 33.95 42.90 12.56
N LEU A 44 32.89 43.14 13.33
CA LEU A 44 32.91 44.04 14.47
C LEU A 44 33.89 43.54 15.55
N MET A 45 33.84 42.24 15.87
CA MET A 45 34.73 41.66 16.88
C MET A 45 36.20 41.70 16.45
N ASP A 46 36.48 41.41 15.18
CA ASP A 46 37.84 41.52 14.62
C ASP A 46 38.37 42.97 14.65
N ARG A 47 37.51 43.94 14.32
CA ARG A 47 37.86 45.37 14.42
C ARG A 47 38.12 45.83 15.85
N ILE A 48 37.29 45.42 16.81
CA ILE A 48 37.49 45.76 18.22
C ILE A 48 38.82 45.16 18.73
N ALA A 49 39.15 43.93 18.32
CA ALA A 49 40.39 43.27 18.71
C ALA A 49 41.64 43.94 18.11
N SER A 50 41.60 44.31 16.84
CA SER A 50 42.73 44.94 16.13
C SER A 50 43.04 46.37 16.59
N LEU A 51 42.07 47.10 17.14
CA LEU A 51 42.28 48.48 17.62
C LEU A 51 43.09 48.59 18.92
N GLN A 52 43.47 47.46 19.56
CA GLN A 52 44.35 47.40 20.73
C GLN A 52 44.01 48.45 21.82
N PHE A 53 42.72 48.59 22.16
CA PHE A 53 42.29 49.56 23.17
C PHE A 53 42.95 49.32 24.53
N SER A 54 43.70 50.31 25.01
CA SER A 54 44.22 50.36 26.38
C SER A 54 43.08 50.62 27.38
N ARG A 55 43.17 50.02 28.57
CA ARG A 55 42.25 50.32 29.67
C ARG A 55 42.75 51.55 30.41
N LEU A 56 41.82 52.47 30.70
CA LEU A 56 42.07 53.55 31.64
C LEU A 56 41.81 53.03 33.06
N ASP A 57 42.72 53.29 34.00
CA ASP A 57 42.58 52.82 35.38
C ASP A 57 41.26 53.30 36.00
N GLY A 58 40.53 52.38 36.64
CA GLY A 58 39.22 52.62 37.22
C GLY A 58 38.03 52.53 36.25
N PHE A 59 38.24 52.37 34.94
CA PHE A 59 37.16 52.26 33.93
C PHE A 59 37.16 50.92 33.20
N GLN A 60 35.96 50.47 32.80
CA GLN A 60 35.82 49.28 31.95
C GLN A 60 36.32 49.60 30.54
N GLY A 61 37.18 48.73 29.99
CA GLY A 61 37.68 48.88 28.62
C GLY A 61 36.56 48.86 27.58
N VAL A 62 36.74 49.58 26.47
CA VAL A 62 35.75 49.76 25.39
C VAL A 62 35.21 48.42 24.88
N SER A 63 36.08 47.44 24.67
CA SER A 63 35.71 46.08 24.24
C SER A 63 34.72 45.42 25.23
N GLY A 64 34.98 45.53 26.53
CA GLY A 64 34.11 44.95 27.56
C GLY A 64 32.76 45.67 27.64
N PHE A 65 32.74 46.99 27.49
CA PHE A 65 31.50 47.76 27.48
C PHE A 65 30.63 47.41 26.26
N LEU A 66 31.24 47.40 25.06
CA LEU A 66 30.53 47.09 23.81
C LEU A 66 30.05 45.63 23.80
N GLY A 67 30.87 44.68 24.24
CA GLY A 67 30.47 43.28 24.36
C GLY A 67 29.22 43.12 25.25
N ARG A 68 29.24 43.67 26.48
CA ARG A 68 28.09 43.58 27.39
C ARG A 68 26.80 44.19 26.82
N ARG A 69 26.89 45.21 25.97
CA ARG A 69 25.75 45.89 25.34
C ARG A 69 25.26 45.17 24.06
N MET A 70 26.16 44.66 23.24
CA MET A 70 25.84 44.08 21.93
C MET A 70 25.53 42.59 22.00
N THR A 71 26.22 41.83 22.86
CA THR A 71 26.05 40.37 22.97
C THR A 71 24.59 39.94 23.17
N PRO A 72 23.78 40.56 24.07
CA PRO A 72 22.38 40.14 24.24
C PRO A 72 21.52 40.27 22.97
N ALA A 73 21.75 41.31 22.18
CA ALA A 73 21.03 41.54 20.93
C ALA A 73 21.44 40.52 19.85
N LEU A 74 22.74 40.25 19.73
CA LEU A 74 23.28 39.25 18.81
C LEU A 74 22.84 37.82 19.16
N ASP A 75 22.85 37.48 20.44
CA ASP A 75 22.36 36.18 20.93
C ASP A 75 20.87 36.00 20.65
N SER A 76 20.07 37.07 20.74
CA SER A 76 18.65 37.04 20.37
C SER A 76 18.47 36.76 18.88
N CYS A 77 19.25 37.39 18.00
CA CYS A 77 19.23 37.11 16.56
C CYS A 77 19.66 35.67 16.26
N ARG A 78 20.69 35.16 16.94
CA ARG A 78 21.16 33.77 16.80
C ARG A 78 20.09 32.78 17.25
N ALA A 79 19.49 32.99 18.42
CA ALA A 79 18.42 32.15 18.95
C ALA A 79 17.19 32.15 18.03
N PHE A 80 16.85 33.29 17.43
CA PHE A 80 15.76 33.37 16.45
C PHE A 80 16.06 32.55 15.19
N ALA A 81 17.28 32.67 14.63
CA ALA A 81 17.70 31.89 13.46
C ALA A 81 17.69 30.38 13.74
N GLU A 82 18.18 29.96 14.90
CA GLU A 82 18.13 28.56 15.33
C GLU A 82 16.69 28.06 15.48
N ARG A 83 15.81 28.87 16.06
CA ARG A 83 14.39 28.49 16.23
C ARG A 83 13.70 28.30 14.89
N LEU A 84 14.01 29.15 13.92
CA LEU A 84 13.50 29.06 12.56
C LEU A 84 13.96 27.75 11.87
N SER A 85 15.25 27.40 12.00
CA SER A 85 15.78 26.12 11.52
C SER A 85 15.11 24.92 12.18
N ARG A 86 14.98 24.93 13.52
CA ARG A 86 14.32 23.84 14.26
C ARG A 86 12.85 23.68 13.88
N LEU A 87 12.14 24.77 13.59
CA LEU A 87 10.76 24.70 13.11
C LEU A 87 10.69 24.06 11.72
N SER A 88 11.59 24.43 10.81
CA SER A 88 11.66 23.82 9.46
C SER A 88 11.88 22.31 9.54
N GLU A 89 12.81 21.86 10.37
CA GLU A 89 13.04 20.43 10.59
C GLU A 89 11.82 19.72 11.20
N ARG A 90 11.12 20.36 12.14
CA ARG A 90 9.91 19.78 12.75
C ARG A 90 8.78 19.65 11.73
N ILE A 91 8.63 20.62 10.85
CA ILE A 91 7.66 20.57 9.75
C ILE A 91 8.01 19.44 8.79
N THR A 92 9.29 19.31 8.42
CA THR A 92 9.78 18.23 7.55
C THR A 92 9.49 16.86 8.16
N ARG A 93 9.88 16.64 9.42
CA ARG A 93 9.60 15.38 10.14
C ARG A 93 8.10 15.08 10.26
N ALA A 94 7.27 16.10 10.49
CA ALA A 94 5.82 15.93 10.53
C ALA A 94 5.27 15.54 9.15
N GLY A 95 5.83 16.09 8.07
CA GLY A 95 5.49 15.74 6.69
C GLY A 95 5.81 14.28 6.38
N ASP A 96 7.01 13.83 6.73
CA ASP A 96 7.45 12.44 6.53
C ASP A 96 6.54 11.44 7.26
N LEU A 97 6.11 11.78 8.49
CA LEU A 97 5.18 10.97 9.27
C LEU A 97 3.78 10.91 8.64
N LEU A 98 3.28 12.01 8.06
CA LEU A 98 2.00 12.03 7.35
C LEU A 98 2.07 11.23 6.05
N GLN A 99 3.18 11.30 5.33
CA GLN A 99 3.41 10.49 4.14
C GLN A 99 3.43 9.00 4.49
N THR A 100 4.16 8.62 5.54
CA THR A 100 4.20 7.23 6.03
C THR A 100 2.81 6.75 6.47
N GLN A 101 2.03 7.59 7.15
CA GLN A 101 0.65 7.26 7.52
C GLN A 101 -0.26 7.08 6.30
N THR A 102 -0.11 7.93 5.28
CA THR A 102 -0.88 7.82 4.02
C THR A 102 -0.58 6.50 3.32
N GLU A 103 0.71 6.15 3.21
CA GLU A 103 1.16 4.89 2.62
C GLU A 103 0.58 3.68 3.37
N MET A 104 0.63 3.69 4.71
CA MET A 104 0.02 2.63 5.53
C MET A 104 -1.50 2.51 5.31
N ILE A 105 -2.22 3.61 5.10
CA ILE A 105 -3.66 3.59 4.81
C ILE A 105 -3.91 2.91 3.45
N ILE A 106 -3.13 3.26 2.43
CA ILE A 106 -3.24 2.68 1.08
C ILE A 106 -2.94 1.17 1.12
N GLN A 107 -1.86 0.77 1.79
CA GLN A 107 -1.49 -0.63 1.94
C GLN A 107 -2.59 -1.44 2.64
N ARG A 108 -3.19 -0.90 3.70
CA ARG A 108 -4.33 -1.53 4.37
C ARG A 108 -5.55 -1.65 3.45
N GLN A 109 -5.86 -0.62 2.67
CA GLN A 109 -6.96 -0.68 1.69
C GLN A 109 -6.73 -1.78 0.64
N ASN A 110 -5.50 -1.87 0.10
CA ASN A 110 -5.15 -2.91 -0.88
C ASN A 110 -5.25 -4.31 -0.26
N ARG A 111 -4.73 -4.50 0.95
CA ARG A 111 -4.85 -5.78 1.67
C ARG A 111 -6.30 -6.18 1.86
N ASP A 112 -7.13 -5.25 2.33
CA ASP A 112 -8.54 -5.51 2.60
C ASP A 112 -9.29 -5.81 1.29
N LEU A 113 -8.98 -5.08 0.20
CA LEU A 113 -9.53 -5.35 -1.14
C LEU A 113 -9.16 -6.76 -1.63
N LEU A 114 -7.88 -7.12 -1.58
CA LEU A 114 -7.40 -8.46 -1.97
C LEU A 114 -8.06 -9.56 -1.13
N SER A 115 -8.22 -9.34 0.17
CA SER A 115 -8.91 -10.28 1.05
C SER A 115 -10.37 -10.51 0.64
N SER A 116 -11.08 -9.43 0.28
CA SER A 116 -12.46 -9.49 -0.18
C SER A 116 -12.58 -10.16 -1.56
N MET A 117 -11.59 -9.97 -2.42
CA MET A 117 -11.52 -10.61 -3.74
C MET A 117 -11.30 -12.11 -3.59
N ASN A 118 -10.36 -12.53 -2.73
CA ASN A 118 -10.12 -13.94 -2.43
C ASN A 118 -11.35 -14.62 -1.81
N ALA A 119 -12.08 -13.92 -0.93
CA ALA A 119 -13.33 -14.44 -0.38
C ALA A 119 -14.39 -14.68 -1.47
N ARG A 120 -14.58 -13.70 -2.37
CA ARG A 120 -15.51 -13.81 -3.50
C ARG A 120 -15.10 -14.89 -4.50
N ALA A 121 -13.82 -14.96 -4.86
CA ALA A 121 -13.29 -16.00 -5.74
C ALA A 121 -13.54 -17.41 -5.18
N ARG A 122 -13.34 -17.62 -3.87
CA ARG A 122 -13.67 -18.90 -3.21
C ARG A 122 -15.17 -19.24 -3.29
N GLN A 123 -16.04 -18.25 -3.14
CA GLN A 123 -17.49 -18.46 -3.29
C GLN A 123 -17.85 -18.80 -4.74
N GLN A 124 -17.26 -18.10 -5.71
CA GLN A 124 -17.45 -18.38 -7.14
C GLN A 124 -16.98 -19.79 -7.51
N LEU A 125 -15.83 -20.24 -7.00
CA LEU A 125 -15.34 -21.60 -7.21
C LEU A 125 -16.31 -22.65 -6.66
N ARG A 126 -16.88 -22.44 -5.47
CA ARG A 126 -17.89 -23.37 -4.91
C ARG A 126 -19.15 -23.43 -5.76
N LEU A 127 -19.63 -22.28 -6.26
CA LEU A 127 -20.79 -22.24 -7.14
C LEU A 127 -20.50 -22.96 -8.47
N GLN A 128 -19.33 -22.72 -9.06
CA GLN A 128 -18.91 -23.39 -10.29
C GLN A 128 -18.81 -24.91 -10.12
N GLN A 129 -18.19 -25.38 -9.03
CA GLN A 129 -18.13 -26.80 -8.70
C GLN A 129 -19.53 -27.40 -8.46
N THR A 130 -20.46 -26.63 -7.91
CA THR A 130 -21.85 -27.08 -7.72
C THR A 130 -22.58 -27.23 -9.05
N VAL A 131 -22.43 -26.25 -9.96
CA VAL A 131 -23.00 -26.30 -11.32
C VAL A 131 -22.39 -27.44 -12.13
N GLU A 132 -21.09 -27.68 -11.98
CA GLU A 132 -20.41 -28.79 -12.64
C GLU A 132 -21.02 -30.14 -12.23
N ARG A 133 -21.27 -30.35 -10.92
CA ARG A 133 -21.92 -31.57 -10.41
C ARG A 133 -23.34 -31.74 -10.92
N LEU A 134 -24.11 -30.64 -10.98
CA LEU A 134 -25.47 -30.67 -11.51
C LEU A 134 -25.49 -30.99 -13.02
N SER A 135 -24.53 -30.45 -13.78
CA SER A 135 -24.38 -30.73 -15.21
C SER A 135 -24.14 -32.22 -15.48
N ILE A 136 -23.27 -32.87 -14.68
CA ILE A 136 -23.02 -34.32 -14.76
C ILE A 136 -24.32 -35.11 -14.58
N ALA A 137 -25.15 -34.75 -13.59
CA ALA A 137 -26.44 -35.40 -13.36
C ALA A 137 -27.38 -35.24 -14.57
N ALA A 138 -27.48 -34.03 -15.13
CA ALA A 138 -28.31 -33.77 -16.30
C ALA A 138 -27.86 -34.56 -17.53
N VAL A 139 -26.56 -34.51 -17.87
CA VAL A 139 -25.99 -35.24 -19.01
C VAL A 139 -26.18 -36.76 -18.84
N THR A 140 -25.97 -37.28 -17.64
CA THR A 140 -26.18 -38.71 -17.35
C THR A 140 -27.63 -39.13 -17.58
N TYR A 141 -28.60 -38.35 -17.10
CA TYR A 141 -30.03 -38.63 -17.31
C TYR A 141 -30.41 -38.66 -18.80
N TYR A 142 -29.99 -37.64 -19.56
CA TYR A 142 -30.26 -37.58 -20.99
C TYR A 142 -29.56 -38.71 -21.76
N GLY A 143 -28.33 -39.05 -21.40
CA GLY A 143 -27.58 -40.16 -22.02
C GLY A 143 -28.29 -41.50 -21.84
N VAL A 144 -28.78 -41.80 -20.63
CA VAL A 144 -29.58 -43.00 -20.34
C VAL A 144 -30.85 -43.01 -21.18
N GLY A 145 -31.55 -41.88 -21.29
CA GLY A 145 -32.73 -41.74 -22.14
C GLY A 145 -32.44 -42.05 -23.61
N LEU A 146 -31.34 -41.51 -24.16
CA LEU A 146 -30.94 -41.71 -25.55
C LEU A 146 -30.65 -43.17 -25.87
N VAL A 147 -29.90 -43.87 -25.00
CA VAL A 147 -29.63 -45.31 -25.15
C VAL A 147 -30.93 -46.11 -25.06
N GLY A 148 -31.83 -45.75 -24.14
CA GLY A 148 -33.15 -46.37 -24.04
C GLY A 148 -34.02 -46.22 -25.29
N TYR A 149 -33.87 -45.11 -26.03
CA TYR A 149 -34.54 -44.90 -27.33
C TYR A 149 -33.87 -45.68 -28.46
N LEU A 150 -32.53 -45.73 -28.51
CA LEU A 150 -31.76 -46.51 -29.49
C LEU A 150 -31.95 -48.02 -29.32
N ALA A 151 -32.21 -48.48 -28.09
CA ALA A 151 -32.46 -49.89 -27.80
C ALA A 151 -33.85 -50.38 -28.22
N LYS A 152 -34.86 -49.49 -28.29
CA LYS A 152 -36.23 -49.85 -28.70
C LYS A 152 -36.36 -50.45 -30.11
N PRO A 153 -35.69 -49.92 -31.15
CA PRO A 153 -35.78 -50.46 -32.51
C PRO A 153 -34.84 -51.65 -32.80
N LEU A 154 -33.98 -52.05 -31.86
CA LEU A 154 -33.11 -53.22 -32.03
C LEU A 154 -33.93 -54.50 -31.80
N PRO A 155 -33.77 -55.56 -32.62
CA PRO A 155 -34.48 -56.84 -32.49
C PRO A 155 -33.93 -57.67 -31.32
N LEU A 156 -34.00 -57.12 -30.10
CA LEU A 156 -33.51 -57.74 -28.87
C LEU A 156 -34.32 -58.98 -28.47
N GLY A 157 -35.55 -59.09 -28.99
CA GLY A 157 -36.42 -60.26 -28.81
C GLY A 157 -35.87 -61.53 -29.46
N ASP A 158 -35.17 -61.43 -30.60
CA ASP A 158 -34.63 -62.60 -31.31
C ASP A 158 -33.33 -63.14 -30.69
N TRP A 159 -32.66 -62.34 -29.84
CA TRP A 159 -31.42 -62.70 -29.15
C TRP A 159 -31.65 -63.18 -27.70
N GLY A 160 -32.89 -63.19 -27.21
CA GLY A 160 -33.25 -63.65 -25.86
C GLY A 160 -32.90 -62.68 -24.73
N TRP A 161 -32.68 -61.39 -25.04
CA TRP A 161 -32.32 -60.38 -24.04
C TRP A 161 -33.52 -59.49 -23.70
N ASP A 162 -33.89 -59.45 -22.42
CA ASP A 162 -34.95 -58.58 -21.93
C ASP A 162 -34.50 -57.11 -22.01
N ILE A 163 -35.33 -56.27 -22.63
CA ILE A 163 -35.09 -54.83 -22.81
C ILE A 163 -34.93 -54.11 -21.47
N ASN A 164 -35.50 -54.68 -20.40
CA ASN A 164 -35.31 -54.21 -19.03
C ASN A 164 -33.89 -54.47 -18.51
N LEU A 165 -33.28 -55.62 -18.86
CA LEU A 165 -31.89 -55.93 -18.49
C LEU A 165 -30.91 -55.01 -19.22
N VAL A 166 -31.15 -54.74 -20.51
CA VAL A 166 -30.34 -53.82 -21.30
C VAL A 166 -30.39 -52.42 -20.72
N LYS A 167 -31.58 -51.90 -20.39
CA LYS A 167 -31.72 -50.62 -19.69
C LYS A 167 -31.05 -50.60 -18.32
N ALA A 168 -31.20 -51.66 -17.53
CA ALA A 168 -30.59 -51.74 -16.20
C ALA A 168 -29.05 -51.73 -16.27
N SER A 169 -28.45 -52.38 -17.28
CA SER A 169 -26.99 -52.37 -17.50
C SER A 169 -26.47 -51.05 -18.11
N ALA A 170 -27.29 -50.35 -18.89
CA ALA A 170 -26.93 -49.09 -19.51
C ALA A 170 -26.74 -47.95 -18.49
N VAL A 171 -27.52 -47.95 -17.40
CA VAL A 171 -27.42 -46.93 -16.35
C VAL A 171 -26.01 -46.83 -15.74
N PRO A 172 -25.41 -47.89 -15.18
CA PRO A 172 -24.05 -47.84 -14.64
C PRO A 172 -22.98 -47.63 -15.73
N ALA A 173 -23.16 -48.19 -16.93
CA ALA A 173 -22.20 -48.01 -18.03
C ALA A 173 -22.09 -46.55 -18.49
N ILE A 174 -23.22 -45.86 -18.64
CA ILE A 174 -23.27 -44.44 -19.03
C ILE A 174 -22.76 -43.55 -17.89
N ALA A 175 -23.14 -43.84 -16.65
CA ALA A 175 -22.61 -43.12 -15.49
C ALA A 175 -21.07 -43.24 -15.40
N PHE A 176 -20.52 -44.43 -15.68
CA PHE A 176 -19.09 -44.68 -15.70
C PHE A 176 -18.37 -43.95 -16.85
N LEU A 177 -18.95 -43.97 -18.06
CA LEU A 177 -18.42 -43.24 -19.22
C LEU A 177 -18.39 -41.72 -19.01
N VAL A 178 -19.48 -41.14 -18.49
CA VAL A 178 -19.54 -39.71 -18.17
C VAL A 178 -18.51 -39.36 -17.09
N TRP A 179 -18.35 -40.22 -16.08
CA TRP A 179 -17.34 -40.03 -15.04
C TRP A 179 -15.91 -40.05 -15.61
N LEU A 180 -15.58 -41.01 -16.48
CA LEU A 180 -14.27 -41.08 -17.15
C LEU A 180 -14.01 -39.85 -18.05
N ALA A 181 -15.00 -39.42 -18.84
CA ALA A 181 -14.87 -38.27 -19.72
C ALA A 181 -14.59 -36.98 -18.93
N VAL A 182 -15.32 -36.74 -17.84
CA VAL A 182 -15.11 -35.58 -16.96
C VAL A 182 -13.73 -35.66 -16.28
N ARG A 183 -13.33 -36.84 -15.82
CA ARG A 183 -12.01 -37.05 -15.21
C ARG A 183 -10.87 -36.76 -16.19
N GLY A 184 -11.00 -37.17 -17.46
CA GLY A 184 -10.00 -36.92 -18.49
C GLY A 184 -9.88 -35.45 -18.89
N VAL A 185 -10.99 -34.73 -19.00
CA VAL A 185 -10.96 -33.27 -19.28
C VAL A 185 -10.27 -32.51 -18.15
N ARG A 186 -10.51 -32.92 -16.89
CA ARG A 186 -9.85 -32.30 -15.73
C ARG A 186 -8.33 -32.50 -15.74
N SER A 187 -7.83 -33.70 -16.06
CA SER A 187 -6.38 -33.96 -16.10
C SER A 187 -5.65 -33.12 -17.16
N HIS A 188 -6.27 -32.87 -18.32
CA HIS A 188 -5.66 -32.05 -19.36
C HIS A 188 -5.62 -30.54 -19.03
N ILE A 189 -6.52 -30.06 -18.16
CA ILE A 189 -6.52 -28.66 -17.71
C ILE A 189 -5.51 -28.45 -16.57
N GLU A 190 -5.30 -29.45 -15.72
CA GLU A 190 -4.29 -29.40 -14.64
C GLU A 190 -2.85 -29.41 -15.19
N GLU A 191 -2.60 -30.14 -16.28
CA GLU A 191 -1.29 -30.21 -16.95
C GLU A 191 -0.95 -28.95 -17.77
N ALA A 192 -1.95 -28.09 -18.04
CA ALA A 192 -1.76 -26.80 -18.71
C ALA A 192 -1.50 -25.63 -17.74
N ARG A 193 -1.38 -25.88 -16.43
CA ARG A 193 -0.89 -24.88 -15.48
C ARG A 193 0.64 -24.90 -15.54
N PRO A 194 1.31 -23.88 -16.11
CA PRO A 194 2.76 -23.81 -16.01
C PRO A 194 3.09 -23.71 -14.52
N GLU A 195 4.02 -24.55 -14.08
CA GLU A 195 4.68 -24.41 -12.80
C GLU A 195 5.14 -22.95 -12.68
N ASP A 196 4.50 -22.20 -11.78
CA ASP A 196 5.06 -21.00 -11.22
C ASP A 196 6.24 -21.48 -10.36
N SER A 197 7.37 -21.64 -11.05
CA SER A 197 8.67 -21.90 -10.44
C SER A 197 8.89 -20.81 -9.40
N GLY A 198 8.82 -21.21 -8.14
CA GLY A 198 9.23 -20.39 -7.03
C GLY A 198 10.68 -19.95 -7.24
N GLU A 199 10.86 -18.68 -7.57
CA GLU A 199 12.10 -17.99 -7.29
C GLU A 199 12.12 -17.68 -5.79
N THR A 200 12.65 -18.62 -5.02
CA THR A 200 13.17 -18.38 -3.69
C THR A 200 14.34 -17.40 -3.76
N ARG A 201 14.29 -16.35 -2.92
CA ARG A 201 15.41 -15.73 -2.18
C ARG A 201 16.69 -15.42 -2.99
N ASP A 202 16.93 -14.15 -3.29
CA ASP A 202 18.06 -13.37 -2.72
C ASP A 202 17.96 -11.88 -3.11
N GLY A 203 18.37 -10.99 -2.20
CA GLY A 203 18.47 -9.53 -2.43
C GLY A 203 17.83 -8.64 -1.36
#